data_AF-A0A9P7MN77-F1
#
_entry.id   AF-A0A9P7MN77-F1
#
_cell.length_a   1.000
_cell.length_b   1.000
_cell.length_c   1.000
_cell.angle_alpha   90.00
_cell.angle_beta   90.00
_cell.angle_gamma   90.00
#
_symmetry.space_group_name_H-M   'P 1'
#
loop_
_entity.id
_entity.type
_entity.pdbx_description
1 polymer ?
#
loop_
_entity_poly.entity_id
_entity_poly.type
_entity_poly.pdbx_seq_one_letter_code
_entity_poly.pdbx_strand_id
1 'polypeptide(L)'
;MHENEGNELERRLLELRETKKMLLQQIQEIDQQAQERHQQIQERHQQIQKMNQQLQERDQQIQDYYRSKQSTTFCEYIEGCHDTLCYTLPIQPNGRLEKNESTMSTYSTACPVELREWVGFVDEQKLLFDEICDAFPPEHRAFDPPCYQEYLRKDFNRIGQDVE
;
A
#
# COMPACT_ATOMS: atom_id res chain seq x y z
N MET A 1 39.91 59.53 57.84
CA MET A 1 40.23 58.56 56.76
C MET A 1 39.10 57.55 56.54
N HIS A 2 38.49 56.98 57.60
CA HIS A 2 37.46 55.94 57.47
C HIS A 2 36.17 56.32 56.71
N GLU A 3 35.79 57.60 56.71
CA GLU A 3 34.58 58.06 56.02
C GLU A 3 34.73 58.06 54.47
N ASN A 4 35.95 58.19 53.97
CA ASN A 4 36.25 58.15 52.54
C ASN A 4 36.22 56.72 51.98
N GLU A 5 36.64 55.74 52.79
CA GLU A 5 36.61 54.31 52.44
C GLU A 5 35.17 53.76 52.40
N GLY A 6 34.30 54.21 53.32
CA GLY A 6 32.87 53.85 53.32
C GLY A 6 32.13 54.33 52.08
N ASN A 7 32.37 55.59 51.67
CA ASN A 7 31.77 56.16 50.46
C ASN A 7 32.26 55.50 49.17
N GLU A 8 33.50 55.01 49.13
CA GLU A 8 34.04 54.29 47.96
C GLU A 8 33.47 52.86 47.86
N LEU A 9 33.31 52.17 48.99
CA LEU A 9 32.65 50.86 49.04
C LEU A 9 31.18 50.93 48.60
N GLU A 10 30.46 51.96 49.02
CA GLU A 10 29.06 52.15 48.63
C GLU A 10 28.90 52.41 47.13
N ARG A 11 29.84 53.17 46.54
CA ARG A 11 29.91 53.39 45.09
C ARG A 11 30.16 52.09 44.31
N ARG A 12 31.11 51.27 44.76
CA ARG A 12 31.39 49.95 44.15
C ARG A 12 30.22 48.99 44.26
N LEU A 13 29.49 49.00 45.39
CA LEU A 13 28.29 48.19 45.56
C LEU A 13 27.16 48.61 44.61
N LEU A 14 27.03 49.90 44.34
CA LEU A 14 26.06 50.43 43.37
C LEU A 14 26.42 49.99 41.94
N GLU A 15 27.68 50.15 41.54
CA GLU A 15 28.18 49.72 40.22
C GLU A 15 28.02 48.20 39.99
N LEU A 16 28.31 47.39 41.01
CA LEU A 16 28.09 45.94 40.96
C LEU A 16 26.61 45.59 40.80
N ARG A 17 25.72 46.33 41.46
CA ARG A 17 24.26 46.13 41.36
C ARG A 17 23.76 46.46 39.95
N GLU A 18 24.24 47.57 39.38
CA GLU A 18 23.88 47.97 38.02
C GLU A 18 24.42 46.99 36.97
N THR A 19 25.69 46.57 37.12
CA THR A 19 26.30 45.58 36.23
C THR A 19 25.58 44.25 36.29
N LYS A 20 25.22 43.77 37.49
CA LYS A 20 24.42 42.55 37.67
C LYS A 20 23.05 42.67 36.99
N LYS A 21 22.40 43.84 37.11
CA LYS A 21 21.10 44.08 36.47
C LYS A 21 21.21 44.04 34.94
N MET A 22 22.23 44.67 34.36
CA MET A 22 22.47 44.59 32.90
C MET A 22 22.77 43.17 32.44
N LEU A 23 23.60 42.42 33.16
CA LEU A 23 23.90 41.03 32.83
C LEU A 23 22.65 40.14 32.87
N LEU A 24 21.78 40.32 33.88
CA LEU A 24 20.53 39.59 33.96
C LEU A 24 19.59 39.91 32.79
N GLN A 25 19.52 41.17 32.36
CA GLN A 25 18.75 41.55 31.18
C GLN A 25 19.30 40.92 29.91
N GLN A 26 20.63 40.93 29.71
CA GLN A 26 21.26 40.28 28.56
C GLN A 26 21.02 38.76 28.54
N ILE A 27 21.13 38.09 29.68
CA ILE A 27 20.83 36.65 29.79
C ILE A 27 19.38 36.39 29.40
N GLN A 28 18.45 37.20 29.90
CA GLN A 28 17.02 37.05 29.60
C GLN A 28 16.73 37.24 28.09
N GLU A 29 17.36 38.23 27.45
CA GLU A 29 17.24 38.45 25.99
C GLU A 29 17.82 37.28 25.20
N ILE A 30 18.97 36.75 25.60
CA ILE A 30 19.61 35.59 24.96
C ILE A 30 18.74 34.34 25.11
N ASP A 31 18.19 34.10 26.30
CA ASP A 31 17.30 32.97 26.57
C ASP A 31 16.03 33.07 25.72
N GLN A 32 15.45 34.26 25.59
CA GLN A 32 14.28 34.48 24.76
C GLN A 32 14.58 34.22 23.27
N GLN A 33 15.70 34.73 22.76
CA GLN A 33 16.14 34.46 21.39
C GLN A 33 16.49 32.98 21.15
N ALA A 34 17.01 32.29 22.17
CA ALA A 34 17.28 30.86 22.08
C ALA A 34 15.97 30.07 22.00
N GLN A 35 14.95 30.46 22.78
CA GLN A 35 13.64 29.82 22.78
C GLN A 35 12.90 30.03 21.45
N GLU A 36 12.92 31.25 20.90
CA GLU A 36 12.32 31.56 19.58
C GLU A 36 13.00 30.77 18.47
N ARG A 37 14.34 30.71 18.46
CA ARG A 37 15.07 29.88 17.49
C ARG A 37 14.74 28.40 17.65
N HIS A 38 14.61 27.91 18.87
CA HIS A 38 14.24 26.53 19.12
C HIS A 38 12.85 26.20 18.56
N GLN A 39 11.87 27.09 18.76
CA GLN A 39 10.53 26.94 18.20
C GLN A 39 10.56 26.95 16.67
N GLN A 40 11.26 27.89 16.04
CA GLN A 40 11.39 27.93 14.58
C GLN A 40 12.04 26.66 14.01
N ILE A 41 13.05 26.14 14.71
CA ILE A 41 13.72 24.88 14.34
C ILE A 41 12.71 23.73 14.42
N GLN A 42 11.96 23.61 15.52
CA GLN A 42 10.94 22.57 15.67
C GLN A 42 9.85 22.65 14.58
N GLU A 43 9.34 23.86 14.28
CA GLU A 43 8.34 24.06 13.23
C GLU A 43 8.87 23.64 11.85
N ARG A 44 10.10 24.07 11.50
CA ARG A 44 10.75 23.66 10.26
C ARG A 44 10.96 22.15 10.20
N HIS A 45 11.34 21.52 11.31
CA HIS A 45 11.50 20.07 11.37
C HIS A 45 10.19 19.33 11.12
N GLN A 46 9.09 19.79 11.73
CA GLN A 46 7.77 19.23 11.48
C GLN A 46 7.32 19.43 10.03
N GLN A 47 7.60 20.58 9.42
CA GLN A 47 7.29 20.83 8.01
C GLN A 47 8.08 19.89 7.08
N ILE A 48 9.38 19.71 7.33
CA ILE A 48 10.23 18.79 6.56
C ILE A 48 9.74 17.34 6.72
N GLN A 49 9.37 16.92 7.93
CA GLN A 49 8.83 15.58 8.17
C GLN A 49 7.53 15.34 7.39
N LYS A 50 6.60 16.31 7.40
CA LYS A 50 5.35 16.21 6.63
C LYS A 50 5.62 16.16 5.13
N MET A 51 6.54 16.98 4.63
CA MET A 51 6.91 16.98 3.21
C MET A 51 7.55 15.65 2.80
N ASN A 52 8.42 15.09 3.64
CA ASN A 52 9.04 13.79 3.38
C ASN A 52 8.01 12.66 3.37
N GLN A 53 7.04 12.66 4.29
CA GLN A 53 5.94 11.69 4.28
C GLN A 53 5.13 11.77 2.99
N GLN A 54 4.77 12.99 2.56
CA GLN A 54 4.03 13.20 1.31
C GLN A 54 4.83 12.75 0.08
N LEU A 55 6.14 13.00 0.06
CA LEU A 55 7.01 12.52 -1.02
C LEU A 55 7.06 10.99 -1.04
N GLN A 56 7.23 10.35 0.11
CA GLN A 56 7.26 8.90 0.22
C GLN A 56 5.94 8.25 -0.22
N GLU A 57 4.80 8.83 0.17
CA GLU A 57 3.48 8.37 -0.28
C GLU A 57 3.31 8.50 -1.80
N ARG A 58 3.77 9.62 -2.38
CA ARG A 58 3.73 9.82 -3.83
C ARG A 58 4.64 8.85 -4.56
N ASP A 59 5.85 8.63 -4.06
CA ASP A 59 6.80 7.68 -4.65
C ASP A 59 6.24 6.26 -4.60
N GLN A 60 5.60 5.87 -3.48
CA GLN A 60 4.92 4.59 -3.36
C GLN A 60 3.78 4.46 -4.38
N GLN A 61 2.93 5.49 -4.50
CA GLN A 61 1.84 5.49 -5.49
C GLN A 61 2.34 5.35 -6.92
N ILE A 62 3.47 6.01 -7.25
CA ILE A 62 4.10 5.92 -8.57
C ILE A 62 4.64 4.50 -8.79
N GLN A 63 5.33 3.93 -7.81
CA GLN A 63 5.84 2.56 -7.89
C GLN A 63 4.71 1.54 -8.06
N ASP A 64 3.64 1.67 -7.28
CA ASP A 64 2.47 0.80 -7.37
C ASP A 64 1.77 0.94 -8.72
N TYR A 65 1.66 2.16 -9.25
CA TYR A 65 1.14 2.39 -10.59
C TYR A 65 1.96 1.66 -11.65
N TYR A 66 3.29 1.84 -11.66
CA TYR A 66 4.15 1.17 -12.63
C TYR A 66 4.14 -0.35 -12.47
N ARG A 67 4.15 -0.86 -11.23
CA ARG A 67 4.01 -2.29 -10.94
C ARG A 67 2.68 -2.84 -11.49
N SER A 68 1.58 -2.11 -11.31
CA SER A 68 0.25 -2.53 -11.81
C SER A 68 0.16 -2.55 -13.34
N LYS A 69 1.05 -1.83 -14.02
CA LYS A 69 1.13 -1.74 -15.49
C LYS A 69 2.16 -2.68 -16.09
N GLN A 70 3.07 -3.20 -15.29
CA GLN A 70 4.08 -4.14 -15.73
C GLN A 70 3.42 -5.50 -16.02
N SER A 71 3.87 -6.14 -17.10
CA SER A 71 3.49 -7.51 -17.41
C SER A 71 3.85 -8.46 -16.26
N THR A 72 2.98 -9.43 -16.05
CA THR A 72 3.16 -10.48 -15.03
C THR A 72 4.02 -11.61 -15.57
N THR A 73 4.67 -12.32 -14.66
CA THR A 73 5.24 -13.64 -14.94
C THR A 73 4.13 -14.67 -15.09
N PHE A 74 4.42 -15.86 -15.62
CA PHE A 74 3.42 -16.92 -15.72
C PHE A 74 2.79 -17.27 -14.36
N CYS A 75 3.61 -17.43 -13.31
CA CYS A 75 3.10 -17.76 -11.98
C CYS A 75 2.23 -16.64 -11.39
N GLU A 76 2.70 -15.37 -11.46
CA GLU A 76 1.92 -14.20 -11.02
C GLU A 76 0.58 -14.11 -11.77
N TYR A 77 0.57 -14.43 -13.07
CA TYR A 77 -0.63 -14.42 -13.90
C TYR A 77 -1.63 -15.50 -13.44
N ILE A 78 -1.18 -16.75 -13.27
CA ILE A 78 -2.02 -17.86 -12.84
C ILE A 78 -2.60 -17.62 -11.44
N GLU A 79 -1.80 -17.12 -10.49
CA GLU A 79 -2.28 -16.72 -9.16
C GLU A 79 -3.37 -15.64 -9.27
N GLY A 80 -3.15 -14.61 -10.08
CA GLY A 80 -4.15 -13.58 -10.34
C GLY A 80 -5.43 -14.13 -10.96
N CYS A 81 -5.33 -15.11 -11.87
CA CYS A 81 -6.50 -15.81 -12.41
C CYS A 81 -7.26 -16.60 -11.34
N HIS A 82 -6.57 -17.22 -10.37
CA HIS A 82 -7.25 -17.89 -9.26
C HIS A 82 -8.03 -16.91 -8.39
N ASP A 83 -7.49 -15.72 -8.13
CA ASP A 83 -8.18 -14.72 -7.30
C ASP A 83 -9.35 -14.02 -8.02
N THR A 84 -9.28 -13.94 -9.36
CA THR A 84 -10.22 -13.14 -10.18
C THR A 84 -11.23 -13.97 -10.98
N LEU A 85 -10.83 -15.15 -11.47
CA LEU A 85 -11.61 -15.99 -12.39
C LEU A 85 -12.09 -17.29 -11.75
N CYS A 86 -11.59 -17.70 -10.57
CA CYS A 86 -12.18 -18.84 -9.88
C CYS A 86 -13.57 -18.48 -9.34
N TYR A 87 -14.58 -18.84 -10.11
CA TYR A 87 -15.95 -18.89 -9.64
C TYR A 87 -16.15 -20.20 -8.87
N THR A 88 -16.76 -20.12 -7.70
CA THR A 88 -17.26 -21.34 -7.03
C THR A 88 -18.46 -21.80 -7.84
N LEU A 89 -18.28 -22.82 -8.69
CA LEU A 89 -19.42 -23.47 -9.34
C LEU A 89 -20.28 -24.10 -8.25
N PRO A 90 -21.50 -23.61 -7.99
CA PRO A 90 -22.37 -24.24 -7.02
C PRO A 90 -22.82 -25.57 -7.59
N ILE A 91 -22.16 -26.66 -7.20
CA ILE A 91 -22.65 -28.00 -7.49
C ILE A 91 -23.92 -28.17 -6.66
N GLN A 92 -25.09 -28.08 -7.27
CA GLN A 92 -26.34 -28.44 -6.59
C GLN A 92 -26.32 -29.96 -6.34
N PRO A 93 -26.17 -30.43 -5.07
CA PRO A 93 -25.93 -31.85 -4.83
C PRO A 93 -27.16 -32.72 -5.04
N ASN A 94 -28.35 -32.13 -5.24
CA ASN A 94 -29.61 -32.83 -5.47
C ASN A 94 -30.68 -31.89 -6.04
N GLY A 95 -30.44 -31.34 -7.24
CA GLY A 95 -31.53 -30.74 -8.01
C GLY A 95 -32.47 -31.84 -8.44
N ARG A 96 -33.60 -32.02 -7.75
CA ARG A 96 -34.74 -32.77 -8.31
C ARG A 96 -35.00 -32.13 -9.66
N LEU A 97 -34.77 -32.88 -10.75
CA LEU A 97 -35.11 -32.45 -12.10
C LEU A 97 -36.63 -32.22 -12.12
N GLU A 98 -37.05 -30.98 -11.85
CA GLU A 98 -38.42 -30.58 -12.09
C GLU A 98 -38.60 -30.63 -13.61
N LYS A 99 -39.23 -31.72 -14.07
CA LYS A 99 -39.79 -31.82 -15.42
C LYS A 99 -40.92 -30.81 -15.52
N ASN A 100 -40.56 -29.55 -15.67
CA ASN A 100 -41.48 -28.53 -16.11
C ASN A 100 -41.59 -28.75 -17.61
N GLU A 101 -42.74 -29.26 -18.03
CA GLU A 101 -43.14 -29.49 -19.42
C GLU A 101 -43.18 -28.14 -20.17
N SER A 102 -42.00 -27.61 -20.49
CA SER A 102 -41.83 -26.53 -21.45
C SER A 102 -40.50 -26.79 -22.15
N THR A 103 -40.52 -27.81 -23.02
CA THR A 103 -39.48 -28.07 -24.00
C THR A 103 -39.44 -26.94 -25.02
N MET A 104 -38.86 -25.79 -24.65
CA MET A 104 -38.06 -25.06 -25.63
C MET A 104 -36.76 -25.83 -25.80
N SER A 105 -36.75 -26.66 -26.83
CA SER A 105 -35.61 -27.43 -27.29
C SER A 105 -34.40 -26.50 -27.49
N THR A 106 -33.47 -26.51 -26.55
CA THR A 106 -32.12 -25.98 -26.74
C THR A 106 -31.35 -26.99 -27.58
N TYR A 107 -31.52 -26.89 -28.89
CA TYR A 107 -30.72 -27.66 -29.83
C TYR A 107 -29.22 -27.33 -29.60
N SER A 108 -28.41 -28.38 -29.42
CA SER A 108 -26.93 -28.46 -29.47
C SER A 108 -26.09 -28.39 -28.18
N THR A 109 -26.63 -28.63 -26.99
CA THR A 109 -25.72 -28.99 -25.87
C THR A 109 -25.35 -30.47 -25.98
N ALA A 110 -24.10 -30.74 -26.34
CA ALA A 110 -23.52 -32.08 -26.24
C ALA A 110 -23.50 -32.47 -24.76
N CYS A 111 -24.59 -33.08 -24.29
CA CYS A 111 -24.67 -33.60 -22.94
C CYS A 111 -23.87 -34.92 -22.92
N PRO A 112 -22.76 -35.02 -22.18
CA PRO A 112 -21.97 -36.24 -22.16
C PRO A 112 -22.83 -37.41 -21.66
N VAL A 113 -22.87 -38.49 -22.44
CA VAL A 113 -23.67 -39.69 -22.15
C VAL A 113 -23.09 -40.47 -20.96
N GLU A 114 -21.77 -40.43 -20.80
CA GLU A 114 -21.03 -41.03 -19.69
C GLU A 114 -19.88 -40.12 -19.29
N LEU A 115 -19.76 -39.82 -17.99
CA LEU A 115 -18.55 -39.24 -17.42
C LEU A 115 -17.63 -40.39 -17.02
N ARG A 116 -16.41 -40.40 -17.58
CA ARG A 116 -15.38 -41.38 -17.21
C ARG A 116 -14.29 -40.69 -16.42
N GLU A 117 -13.69 -41.43 -15.50
CA GLU A 117 -12.49 -40.98 -14.79
C GLU A 117 -11.38 -40.72 -15.80
N TRP A 118 -10.73 -39.55 -15.68
CA TRP A 118 -9.51 -39.27 -16.41
C TRP A 118 -8.32 -39.87 -15.64
N VAL A 119 -8.09 -41.17 -15.90
CA VAL A 119 -6.98 -41.91 -15.30
C VAL A 119 -5.65 -41.25 -15.69
N GLY A 120 -4.80 -40.95 -14.70
CA GLY A 120 -3.50 -40.31 -14.93
C GLY A 120 -3.53 -38.78 -15.05
N PHE A 121 -4.70 -38.14 -14.93
CA PHE A 121 -4.84 -36.69 -15.08
C PHE A 121 -3.85 -35.88 -14.25
N VAL A 122 -3.65 -36.25 -12.98
CA VAL A 122 -2.74 -35.50 -12.08
C VAL A 122 -1.30 -35.55 -12.57
N ASP A 123 -0.85 -36.69 -13.11
CA ASP A 123 0.51 -36.85 -13.61
C ASP A 123 0.68 -36.12 -14.95
N GLU A 124 -0.30 -36.23 -15.84
CA GLU A 124 -0.34 -35.49 -17.11
C GLU A 124 -0.37 -33.97 -16.87
N GLN A 125 -1.19 -33.50 -15.94
CA GLN A 125 -1.29 -32.09 -15.57
C GLN A 125 0.04 -31.55 -15.06
N LYS A 126 0.72 -32.30 -14.18
CA LYS A 126 2.04 -31.90 -13.66
C LYS A 126 3.08 -31.79 -14.76
N LEU A 127 3.17 -32.81 -15.62
CA LEU A 127 4.13 -32.81 -16.74
C LEU A 127 3.91 -31.61 -17.67
N LEU A 128 2.66 -31.33 -18.02
CA LEU A 128 2.32 -30.17 -18.85
C LEU A 128 2.61 -28.85 -18.14
N PHE A 129 2.32 -28.77 -16.84
CA PHE A 129 2.59 -27.57 -16.06
C PHE A 129 4.10 -27.28 -15.98
N ASP A 130 4.91 -28.31 -15.73
CA ASP A 130 6.37 -28.20 -15.70
C ASP A 130 6.92 -27.76 -17.08
N GLU A 131 6.42 -28.32 -18.18
CA GLU A 131 6.79 -27.92 -19.55
C GLU A 131 6.46 -26.44 -19.81
N ILE A 132 5.31 -25.96 -19.34
CA ILE A 132 4.93 -24.55 -19.47
C ILE A 132 5.84 -23.67 -18.60
N CYS A 133 6.14 -24.07 -17.36
CA CYS A 133 7.07 -23.34 -16.50
C CYS A 133 8.48 -23.26 -17.10
N ASP A 134 8.95 -24.31 -17.76
CA ASP A 134 10.23 -24.30 -18.49
C ASP A 134 10.20 -23.35 -19.70
N ALA A 135 9.06 -23.25 -20.39
CA ALA A 135 8.88 -22.31 -21.50
C ALA A 135 8.78 -20.84 -21.05
N PHE A 136 8.33 -20.59 -19.82
CA PHE A 136 8.17 -19.26 -19.23
C PHE A 136 8.98 -19.14 -17.93
N PRO A 137 10.30 -18.91 -18.02
CA PRO A 137 11.15 -18.80 -16.84
C PRO A 137 10.71 -17.63 -15.93
N PRO A 138 11.07 -17.64 -14.63
CA PRO A 138 10.57 -16.68 -13.64
C PRO A 138 10.77 -15.20 -13.98
N GLU A 139 11.76 -14.88 -14.82
CA GLU A 139 12.05 -13.51 -15.25
C GLU A 139 11.21 -13.09 -16.46
N HIS A 140 10.56 -14.03 -17.14
CA HIS A 140 9.82 -13.78 -18.38
C HIS A 140 8.44 -13.16 -18.08
N ARG A 141 8.36 -11.85 -18.28
CA ARG A 141 7.15 -11.04 -18.05
C ARG A 141 6.39 -10.78 -19.36
N ALA A 142 5.66 -11.78 -19.82
CA ALA A 142 4.92 -11.74 -21.09
C ALA A 142 3.39 -11.74 -20.94
N PHE A 143 2.88 -11.85 -19.71
CA PHE A 143 1.46 -12.00 -19.44
C PHE A 143 0.80 -10.68 -19.05
N ASP A 144 -0.54 -10.68 -19.07
CA ASP A 144 -1.32 -9.46 -18.84
C ASP A 144 -0.99 -8.80 -17.50
N PRO A 145 -0.93 -7.47 -17.45
CA PRO A 145 -0.62 -6.75 -16.23
C PRO A 145 -1.76 -6.88 -15.20
N PRO A 146 -1.47 -6.73 -13.89
CA PRO A 146 -2.49 -6.86 -12.84
C PRO A 146 -3.70 -5.94 -13.04
N CYS A 147 -3.49 -4.75 -13.61
CA CYS A 147 -4.60 -3.82 -13.88
C CYS A 147 -5.62 -4.37 -14.90
N TYR A 148 -5.22 -5.30 -15.77
CA TYR A 148 -6.11 -5.95 -16.72
C TYR A 148 -6.92 -7.07 -16.06
N GLN A 149 -6.31 -7.85 -15.17
CA GLN A 149 -7.01 -8.87 -14.39
C GLN A 149 -8.13 -8.26 -13.52
N GLU A 150 -7.87 -7.11 -12.89
CA GLU A 150 -8.88 -6.38 -12.12
C GLU A 150 -10.01 -5.81 -12.99
N TYR A 151 -9.70 -5.45 -14.24
CA TYR A 151 -10.73 -5.09 -15.23
C TYR A 151 -11.63 -6.29 -15.54
N LEU A 152 -11.03 -7.46 -15.81
CA LEU A 152 -11.78 -8.70 -16.07
C LEU A 152 -12.68 -9.06 -14.88
N ARG A 153 -12.17 -8.99 -13.66
CA ARG A 153 -12.95 -9.25 -12.44
C ARG A 153 -14.23 -8.42 -12.37
N LYS A 154 -14.16 -7.13 -12.69
CA LYS A 154 -15.32 -6.23 -12.70
C LYS A 154 -16.34 -6.63 -13.76
N ASP A 155 -15.88 -7.04 -14.94
CA ASP A 155 -16.76 -7.50 -16.01
C ASP A 155 -17.44 -8.82 -15.65
N PHE A 156 -16.71 -9.79 -15.08
CA PHE A 156 -17.30 -11.06 -14.61
C PHE A 156 -18.33 -10.84 -13.49
N ASN A 157 -18.06 -9.96 -12.53
CA ASN A 157 -18.99 -9.64 -11.45
C ASN A 157 -20.27 -8.96 -11.95
N ARG A 158 -20.21 -8.18 -13.04
CA ARG A 158 -21.41 -7.60 -13.67
C ARG A 158 -22.29 -8.67 -14.30
N ILE A 159 -21.69 -9.62 -15.02
CA ILE A 159 -22.41 -10.73 -15.66
C ILE A 159 -23.14 -11.59 -14.61
N GLY A 160 -22.57 -11.77 -13.41
CA GLY A 160 -23.19 -12.51 -12.31
C GLY A 160 -24.36 -11.81 -11.61
N GLN A 161 -24.56 -10.50 -11.82
CA GLN A 161 -25.66 -9.72 -11.20
C GLN A 161 -26.91 -9.61 -12.09
N ASP A 162 -26.80 -9.91 -13.38
CA ASP A 162 -27.93 -9.88 -14.33
C ASP A 162 -28.71 -11.21 -14.41
N VAL A 163 -28.46 -12.14 -13.46
CA VAL A 163 -29.06 -13.50 -13.44
C VAL A 163 -29.92 -13.74 -12.18
N GLU A 164 -30.27 -12.70 -11.42
CA GLU A 164 -31.31 -12.77 -10.36
C GLU A 164 -32.66 -12.21 -10.80
#